data_AF-G7CI53-F1
#
_entry.id   AF-G7CI53-F1
#
_cell.length_a   1.000
_cell.length_b   1.000
_cell.length_c   1.000
_cell.angle_alpha   90.00
_cell.angle_beta   90.00
_cell.angle_gamma   90.00
#
_symmetry.space_group_name_H-M   'P 1'
#
loop_
_entity.id
_entity.type
_entity.pdbx_description
1 polymer ?
#
loop_
_entity_poly.entity_id
_entity_poly.type
_entity_poly.pdbx_seq_one_letter_code
_entity_poly.pdbx_strand_id
1 'polypeptide(L)'
;MTATDSSVTPPAADGAERRAFGIDIGGSGVKGGVVDLNTGRLIGDRYKLPTPQPALPDAVAETVAAVVREFGWTGRLGVTYPGVVIDGVAHTAANVDKSWLGTNVRSVLERELDGQPVTVLNDADAAGIAEERYGAGRDQDGVVVLLTFGTGIGSAVIHNGVLLPNTEFGHIEVGGMEAEHRAASSVKERNDWSYKRWTTEVTKVLIAIENAIWPDLFIVGGGISRKAEKWVPLLENRTPVVPAALRNTAGIVGAAMAAEFDVTATTAASRSM
;
A
#
# COMPACT_ATOMS: atom_id res chain seq x y z
N MET A 1 23.92 -54.14 -16.83
CA MET A 1 23.74 -53.76 -15.42
C MET A 1 23.88 -52.24 -15.35
N THR A 2 22.78 -51.54 -15.54
CA THR A 2 22.69 -50.08 -15.52
C THR A 2 22.15 -49.67 -14.15
N ALA A 3 22.99 -49.00 -13.37
CA ALA A 3 22.62 -48.43 -12.07
C ALA A 3 21.72 -47.21 -12.29
N THR A 4 20.52 -47.27 -11.74
CA THR A 4 19.59 -46.15 -11.61
C THR A 4 20.02 -45.29 -10.45
N ASP A 5 20.40 -44.04 -10.71
CA ASP A 5 20.67 -43.03 -9.69
C ASP A 5 19.33 -42.41 -9.24
N SER A 6 18.93 -42.73 -8.02
CA SER A 6 17.74 -42.19 -7.37
C SER A 6 18.07 -40.85 -6.73
N SER A 7 17.69 -39.76 -7.38
CA SER A 7 17.76 -38.41 -6.80
C SER A 7 16.73 -38.29 -5.67
N VAL A 8 17.20 -38.34 -4.43
CA VAL A 8 16.42 -38.05 -3.23
C VAL A 8 16.17 -36.54 -3.17
N THR A 9 14.94 -36.12 -3.39
CA THR A 9 14.47 -34.77 -3.06
C THR A 9 14.49 -34.61 -1.54
N PRO A 10 15.10 -33.56 -0.96
CA PRO A 10 15.05 -33.33 0.48
C PRO A 10 13.59 -33.05 0.91
N PRO A 11 13.18 -33.49 2.11
CA PRO A 11 11.82 -33.27 2.58
C PRO A 11 11.59 -31.76 2.75
N ALA A 12 10.44 -31.29 2.25
CA ALA A 12 9.96 -29.94 2.51
C ALA A 12 9.89 -29.74 4.02
N ALA A 13 10.53 -28.67 4.51
CA ALA A 13 10.42 -28.27 5.90
C ALA A 13 8.94 -28.03 6.22
N ASP A 14 8.48 -28.68 7.28
CA ASP A 14 7.11 -28.61 7.80
C ASP A 14 6.87 -27.20 8.35
N GLY A 15 6.38 -26.31 7.49
CA GLY A 15 5.96 -24.96 7.82
C GLY A 15 4.75 -24.65 6.95
N ALA A 16 3.55 -24.78 7.51
CA ALA A 16 2.31 -24.51 6.79
C ALA A 16 2.41 -23.16 6.05
N GLU A 17 2.18 -23.16 4.74
CA GLU A 17 2.18 -21.93 3.95
C GLU A 17 1.15 -20.96 4.54
N ARG A 18 1.63 -19.87 5.15
CA ARG A 18 0.75 -18.81 5.67
C ARG A 18 0.29 -17.98 4.49
N ARG A 19 -0.88 -18.33 3.95
CA ARG A 19 -1.50 -17.64 2.82
C ARG A 19 -2.54 -16.65 3.33
N ALA A 20 -2.57 -15.46 2.74
CA ALA A 20 -3.65 -14.50 2.92
C ALA A 20 -4.04 -13.86 1.59
N PHE A 21 -5.19 -13.22 1.56
CA PHE A 21 -5.70 -12.56 0.36
C PHE A 21 -5.77 -11.06 0.57
N GLY A 22 -5.21 -10.32 -0.40
CA GLY A 22 -5.19 -8.87 -0.39
C GLY A 22 -5.90 -8.31 -1.60
N ILE A 23 -6.64 -7.23 -1.39
CA ILE A 23 -7.22 -6.39 -2.44
C ILE A 23 -6.61 -5.00 -2.35
N ASP A 24 -6.20 -4.46 -3.49
CA ASP A 24 -5.77 -3.07 -3.66
C ASP A 24 -6.78 -2.29 -4.52
N ILE A 25 -7.55 -1.38 -3.90
CA ILE A 25 -8.51 -0.50 -4.58
C ILE A 25 -7.77 0.76 -5.05
N GLY A 26 -7.36 0.78 -6.32
CA GLY A 26 -6.80 1.99 -6.94
C GLY A 26 -7.83 2.73 -7.79
N GLY A 27 -7.51 3.97 -8.18
CA GLY A 27 -8.40 4.78 -9.03
C GLY A 27 -8.66 4.22 -10.44
N SER A 28 -7.76 3.38 -10.97
CA SER A 28 -7.87 2.79 -12.33
C SER A 28 -8.05 1.26 -12.35
N GLY A 29 -8.16 0.64 -11.18
CA GLY A 29 -8.51 -0.77 -11.07
C GLY A 29 -8.40 -1.31 -9.66
N VAL A 30 -9.29 -2.26 -9.40
CA VAL A 30 -9.30 -3.12 -8.22
C VAL A 30 -8.45 -4.35 -8.53
N LYS A 31 -7.42 -4.61 -7.74
CA LYS A 31 -6.47 -5.71 -7.96
C LYS A 31 -6.51 -6.66 -6.78
N GLY A 32 -6.46 -7.96 -7.02
CA GLY A 32 -6.43 -8.97 -5.97
C GLY A 32 -5.39 -10.04 -6.20
N GLY A 33 -4.98 -10.70 -5.12
CA GLY A 33 -4.10 -11.87 -5.22
C GLY A 33 -3.88 -12.56 -3.88
N VAL A 34 -3.53 -13.84 -3.97
CA VAL A 34 -3.08 -14.64 -2.84
C VAL A 34 -1.61 -14.31 -2.56
N VAL A 35 -1.26 -14.10 -1.30
CA VAL A 35 0.08 -13.72 -0.84
C VAL A 35 0.61 -14.80 0.09
N ASP A 36 1.86 -15.21 -0.13
CA ASP A 36 2.65 -15.97 0.84
C ASP A 36 3.22 -15.00 1.88
N LEU A 37 2.72 -15.06 3.12
CA LEU A 37 3.14 -14.20 4.22
C LEU A 37 4.51 -14.56 4.80
N ASN A 38 5.15 -15.64 4.37
CA ASN A 38 6.55 -15.88 4.73
C ASN A 38 7.50 -15.06 3.85
N THR A 39 7.11 -14.81 2.60
CA THR A 39 7.98 -14.20 1.59
C THR A 39 7.51 -12.84 1.07
N GLY A 40 6.25 -12.46 1.33
CA GLY A 40 5.62 -11.26 0.76
C GLY A 40 5.36 -11.36 -0.74
N ARG A 41 5.43 -12.56 -1.33
CA ARG A 41 5.27 -12.78 -2.77
C ARG A 41 3.84 -13.22 -3.09
N LEU A 42 3.38 -12.84 -4.28
CA LEU A 42 2.14 -13.38 -4.82
C LEU A 42 2.29 -14.86 -5.15
N ILE A 43 1.27 -15.64 -4.80
CA ILE A 43 1.10 -17.01 -5.26
C ILE A 43 0.26 -16.94 -6.54
N GLY A 44 0.91 -17.16 -7.68
CA GLY A 44 0.30 -16.97 -8.99
C GLY A 44 0.24 -15.50 -9.43
N ASP A 45 -0.55 -15.24 -10.46
CA ASP A 45 -0.76 -13.89 -10.99
C ASP A 45 -1.82 -13.13 -10.19
N ARG A 46 -1.67 -11.81 -10.11
CA ARG A 46 -2.77 -10.95 -9.63
C ARG A 46 -3.88 -10.89 -10.66
N TYR A 47 -5.12 -10.78 -10.19
CA TYR A 47 -6.26 -10.45 -11.03
C TYR A 47 -6.58 -8.95 -10.91
N LYS A 48 -7.10 -8.34 -11.98
CA LYS A 48 -7.45 -6.93 -12.00
C LYS A 48 -8.75 -6.72 -12.77
N LEU A 49 -9.68 -6.01 -12.15
CA LEU A 49 -10.83 -5.41 -12.83
C LEU A 49 -10.70 -3.88 -12.87
N PRO A 50 -11.27 -3.20 -13.88
CA PRO A 50 -11.38 -1.75 -13.89
C PRO A 50 -12.17 -1.26 -12.67
N THR A 51 -11.77 -0.13 -12.09
CA THR A 51 -12.57 0.52 -11.04
C THR A 51 -13.82 1.11 -11.71
N PRO A 52 -15.02 0.84 -11.19
CA PRO A 52 -16.26 1.36 -11.78
C PRO A 52 -16.26 2.89 -11.78
N GLN A 53 -16.99 3.47 -12.74
CA GLN A 53 -17.14 4.92 -12.88
C GLN A 53 -18.63 5.25 -13.02
N PRO A 54 -19.24 5.96 -12.05
CA PRO A 54 -18.64 6.47 -10.81
C PRO A 54 -18.22 5.34 -9.84
N ALA A 55 -17.17 5.60 -9.05
CA ALA A 55 -16.62 4.66 -8.06
C ALA A 55 -17.43 4.68 -6.75
N LEU A 56 -18.72 4.36 -6.83
CA LEU A 56 -19.65 4.33 -5.69
C LEU A 56 -19.39 3.12 -4.76
N PRO A 57 -19.71 3.20 -3.45
CA PRO A 57 -19.49 2.11 -2.50
C PRO A 57 -19.96 0.74 -2.96
N ASP A 58 -21.23 0.60 -3.35
CA ASP A 58 -21.80 -0.69 -3.75
C ASP A 58 -21.16 -1.22 -5.05
N ALA A 59 -20.97 -0.35 -6.06
CA ALA A 59 -20.34 -0.75 -7.33
C ALA A 59 -18.89 -1.22 -7.15
N VAL A 60 -18.13 -0.55 -6.28
CA VAL A 60 -16.76 -0.96 -5.95
C VAL A 60 -16.79 -2.27 -5.16
N ALA A 61 -17.73 -2.45 -4.24
CA ALA A 61 -17.88 -3.70 -3.49
C ALA A 61 -18.19 -4.89 -4.41
N GLU A 62 -19.09 -4.73 -5.38
CA GLU A 62 -19.38 -5.74 -6.41
C GLU A 62 -18.11 -6.11 -7.19
N THR A 63 -17.30 -5.11 -7.54
CA THR A 63 -16.02 -5.30 -8.25
C THR A 63 -15.02 -6.06 -7.37
N VAL A 64 -14.91 -5.72 -6.08
CA VAL A 64 -14.08 -6.44 -5.12
C VAL A 64 -14.52 -7.90 -5.02
N ALA A 65 -15.82 -8.15 -4.87
CA ALA A 65 -16.34 -9.49 -4.76
C ALA A 65 -16.14 -10.31 -6.04
N ALA A 66 -16.26 -9.71 -7.23
CA ALA A 66 -15.90 -10.36 -8.48
C ALA A 66 -14.41 -10.76 -8.51
N VAL A 67 -13.51 -9.92 -8.01
CA VAL A 67 -12.09 -10.26 -7.88
C VAL A 67 -11.87 -11.41 -6.89
N VAL A 68 -12.52 -11.39 -5.73
CA VAL A 68 -12.39 -12.45 -4.72
C VAL A 68 -12.92 -13.80 -5.25
N ARG A 69 -14.08 -13.78 -5.94
CA ARG A 69 -14.71 -14.97 -6.53
C ARG A 69 -13.86 -15.60 -7.63
N GLU A 70 -13.10 -14.81 -8.40
CA GLU A 70 -12.16 -15.33 -9.42
C GLU A 70 -11.13 -16.30 -8.80
N PHE A 71 -10.68 -16.03 -7.58
CA PHE A 71 -9.73 -16.91 -6.88
C PHE A 71 -10.42 -18.02 -6.07
N GLY A 72 -11.74 -18.03 -5.98
CA GLY A 72 -12.49 -18.92 -5.08
C GLY A 72 -12.10 -18.76 -3.61
N TRP A 73 -11.64 -17.56 -3.21
CA TRP A 73 -11.12 -17.33 -1.85
C TRP A 73 -12.26 -17.13 -0.85
N THR A 74 -12.31 -17.95 0.20
CA THR A 74 -13.36 -17.92 1.24
C THR A 74 -12.83 -17.55 2.64
N GLY A 75 -11.52 -17.36 2.78
CA GLY A 75 -10.88 -16.98 4.05
C GLY A 75 -11.00 -15.49 4.36
N ARG A 76 -10.43 -15.06 5.49
CA ARG A 76 -10.30 -13.62 5.77
C ARG A 76 -9.50 -12.92 4.67
N LEU A 77 -9.80 -11.65 4.42
CA LEU A 77 -9.07 -10.84 3.45
C LEU A 77 -8.88 -9.41 3.96
N GLY A 78 -7.82 -8.77 3.48
CA GLY A 78 -7.64 -7.35 3.66
C GLY A 78 -7.91 -6.60 2.37
N VAL A 79 -8.40 -5.38 2.51
CA VAL A 79 -8.79 -4.51 1.40
C VAL A 79 -8.25 -3.11 1.66
N THR A 80 -7.47 -2.57 0.72
CA THR A 80 -7.07 -1.16 0.79
C THR A 80 -8.23 -0.25 0.41
N TYR A 81 -8.22 0.95 0.98
CA TYR A 81 -9.09 2.04 0.59
C TYR A 81 -8.26 3.32 0.41
N PRO A 82 -8.45 4.08 -0.68
CA PRO A 82 -7.66 5.28 -0.98
C PRO A 82 -8.14 6.50 -0.18
N GLY A 83 -7.95 6.44 1.13
CA GLY A 83 -8.28 7.49 2.09
C GLY A 83 -8.20 7.01 3.54
N VAL A 84 -8.62 7.86 4.46
CA VAL A 84 -8.60 7.57 5.90
C VAL A 84 -9.74 6.62 6.22
N VAL A 85 -9.40 5.48 6.84
CA VAL A 85 -10.36 4.52 7.39
C VAL A 85 -10.02 4.29 8.85
N ILE A 86 -11.01 4.48 9.72
CA ILE A 86 -10.92 4.23 11.16
C ILE A 86 -12.11 3.35 11.53
N ASP A 87 -11.86 2.23 12.22
CA ASP A 87 -12.88 1.26 12.60
C ASP A 87 -13.76 0.76 11.42
N GLY A 88 -13.17 0.70 10.23
CA GLY A 88 -13.85 0.30 8.99
C GLY A 88 -14.68 1.41 8.33
N VAL A 89 -14.75 2.61 8.91
CA VAL A 89 -15.49 3.77 8.38
C VAL A 89 -14.56 4.70 7.60
N ALA A 90 -14.97 5.10 6.39
CA ALA A 90 -14.24 6.07 5.59
C ALA A 90 -14.49 7.50 6.09
N HIS A 91 -13.40 8.21 6.41
CA HIS A 91 -13.42 9.60 6.88
C HIS A 91 -13.00 10.59 5.82
N THR A 92 -12.25 10.16 4.80
CA THR A 92 -11.87 10.99 3.65
C THR A 92 -12.21 10.30 2.34
N ALA A 93 -12.42 11.11 1.31
CA ALA A 93 -12.75 10.69 -0.05
C ALA A 93 -12.16 11.71 -1.04
N ALA A 94 -10.84 11.91 -1.00
CA ALA A 94 -10.18 12.93 -1.82
C ALA A 94 -10.22 12.56 -3.31
N ASN A 95 -9.86 11.31 -3.61
CA ASN A 95 -9.71 10.79 -4.97
C ASN A 95 -10.75 9.71 -5.33
N VAL A 96 -11.84 9.61 -4.55
CA VAL A 96 -13.00 8.72 -4.77
C VAL A 96 -14.29 9.50 -4.60
N ASP A 97 -15.42 8.86 -4.90
CA ASP A 97 -16.74 9.50 -4.81
C ASP A 97 -17.07 9.98 -3.37
N LYS A 98 -17.76 11.12 -3.22
CA LYS A 98 -18.06 11.67 -1.90
C LYS A 98 -19.05 10.84 -1.09
N SER A 99 -19.81 9.93 -1.72
CA SER A 99 -20.67 8.96 -1.05
C SER A 99 -19.92 8.01 -0.11
N TRP A 100 -18.59 7.91 -0.22
CA TRP A 100 -17.78 7.17 0.74
C TRP A 100 -17.70 7.83 2.12
N LEU A 101 -17.89 9.14 2.25
CA LEU A 101 -17.77 9.83 3.53
C LEU A 101 -18.80 9.32 4.54
N GLY A 102 -18.32 8.77 5.66
CA GLY A 102 -19.15 8.18 6.70
C GLY A 102 -19.67 6.77 6.39
N THR A 103 -19.34 6.21 5.22
CA THR A 103 -19.70 4.83 4.87
C THR A 103 -18.81 3.85 5.63
N ASN A 104 -19.43 2.84 6.26
CA ASN A 104 -18.70 1.70 6.81
C ASN A 104 -18.28 0.77 5.67
N VAL A 105 -17.05 0.98 5.17
CA VAL A 105 -16.45 0.23 4.06
C VAL A 105 -16.40 -1.27 4.38
N ARG A 106 -16.01 -1.62 5.62
CA ARG A 106 -15.99 -3.02 6.06
C ARG A 106 -17.37 -3.66 5.89
N SER A 107 -18.41 -3.06 6.47
CA SER A 107 -19.77 -3.62 6.41
C SER A 107 -20.32 -3.73 4.99
N VAL A 108 -20.02 -2.75 4.11
CA VAL A 108 -20.42 -2.82 2.70
C VAL A 108 -19.76 -4.01 1.99
N LEU A 109 -18.46 -4.21 2.21
CA LEU A 109 -17.71 -5.32 1.61
C LEU A 109 -18.12 -6.68 2.18
N GLU A 110 -18.25 -6.80 3.50
CA GLU A 110 -18.69 -8.03 4.16
C GLU A 110 -20.08 -8.43 3.69
N ARG A 111 -21.01 -7.48 3.52
CA ARG A 111 -22.35 -7.74 2.98
C ARG A 111 -22.28 -8.31 1.55
N GLU A 112 -21.45 -7.72 0.70
CA GLU A 112 -21.30 -8.15 -0.70
C GLU A 112 -20.53 -9.48 -0.84
N LEU A 113 -19.75 -9.85 0.18
CA LEU A 113 -18.99 -11.09 0.29
C LEU A 113 -19.68 -12.13 1.20
N ASP A 114 -21.01 -12.09 1.31
CA ASP A 114 -21.80 -13.08 2.06
C ASP A 114 -21.35 -13.28 3.53
N GLY A 115 -20.87 -12.21 4.17
CA GLY A 115 -20.39 -12.19 5.56
C GLY A 115 -18.93 -12.61 5.76
N GLN A 116 -18.16 -12.80 4.70
CA GLN A 116 -16.73 -13.11 4.78
C GLN A 116 -15.97 -11.97 5.51
N PRO A 117 -15.13 -12.24 6.52
CA PRO A 117 -14.52 -11.18 7.33
C PRO A 117 -13.51 -10.33 6.55
N VAL A 118 -13.65 -9.00 6.65
CA VAL A 118 -12.80 -8.03 5.93
C VAL A 118 -12.06 -7.09 6.89
N THR A 119 -10.75 -6.99 6.73
CA THR A 119 -9.97 -5.87 7.30
C THR A 119 -9.84 -4.77 6.24
N VAL A 120 -10.12 -3.52 6.60
CA VAL A 120 -9.94 -2.36 5.72
C VAL A 120 -8.88 -1.44 6.30
N LEU A 121 -7.97 -0.97 5.45
CA LEU A 121 -6.93 -0.02 5.82
C LEU A 121 -6.63 0.94 4.66
N ASN A 122 -5.92 2.03 4.96
CA ASN A 122 -5.44 2.95 3.94
C ASN A 122 -4.45 2.26 2.97
N ASP A 123 -4.47 2.64 1.70
CA ASP A 123 -3.62 2.05 0.65
C ASP A 123 -2.13 2.33 0.81
N ALA A 124 -1.77 3.53 1.25
CA ALA A 124 -0.40 3.88 1.58
C ALA A 124 0.06 3.17 2.86
N ASP A 125 -0.78 3.08 3.89
CA ASP A 125 -0.50 2.30 5.11
C ASP A 125 -0.20 0.84 4.76
N ALA A 126 -1.03 0.22 3.91
CA ALA A 126 -0.80 -1.14 3.40
C ALA A 126 0.55 -1.24 2.68
N ALA A 127 0.85 -0.31 1.77
CA ALA A 127 2.16 -0.30 1.12
C ALA A 127 3.32 -0.13 2.12
N GLY A 128 3.14 0.71 3.14
CA GLY A 128 4.09 0.97 4.22
C GLY A 128 4.46 -0.28 4.99
N ILE A 129 3.47 -1.01 5.53
CA ILE A 129 3.73 -2.25 6.28
C ILE A 129 4.33 -3.35 5.41
N ALA A 130 3.99 -3.39 4.11
CA ALA A 130 4.56 -4.35 3.19
C ALA A 130 6.04 -4.06 2.90
N GLU A 131 6.40 -2.79 2.72
CA GLU A 131 7.79 -2.36 2.49
C GLU A 131 8.64 -2.44 3.76
N GLU A 132 8.07 -2.17 4.93
CA GLU A 132 8.71 -2.41 6.24
C GLU A 132 9.10 -3.90 6.37
N ARG A 133 8.16 -4.80 6.08
CA ARG A 133 8.36 -6.21 6.37
C ARG A 133 9.21 -6.94 5.33
N TYR A 134 8.98 -6.66 4.04
CA TYR A 134 9.54 -7.43 2.93
C TYR A 134 10.37 -6.60 1.95
N GLY A 135 10.37 -5.28 2.09
CA GLY A 135 10.86 -4.37 1.06
C GLY A 135 11.99 -3.46 1.51
N ALA A 136 11.96 -2.23 1.03
CA ALA A 136 13.02 -1.25 1.24
C ALA A 136 13.10 -0.70 2.67
N GLY A 137 12.06 -0.92 3.48
CA GLY A 137 12.04 -0.55 4.91
C GLY A 137 12.54 -1.65 5.83
N ARG A 138 12.88 -2.82 5.27
CA ARG A 138 13.39 -3.95 6.04
C ARG A 138 14.72 -3.59 6.69
N ASP A 139 14.86 -4.01 7.95
CA ASP A 139 16.08 -3.81 8.76
C ASP A 139 16.43 -2.31 8.94
N GLN A 140 15.43 -1.43 8.79
CA GLN A 140 15.54 0.00 9.11
C GLN A 140 14.92 0.26 10.48
N ASP A 141 15.74 0.80 11.38
CA ASP A 141 15.27 1.35 12.65
C ASP A 141 14.90 2.83 12.48
N GLY A 142 14.29 3.42 13.50
CA GLY A 142 13.91 4.83 13.49
C GLY A 142 12.64 5.10 12.69
N VAL A 143 12.54 6.30 12.12
CA VAL A 143 11.36 6.81 11.42
C VAL A 143 11.51 6.65 9.91
N VAL A 144 10.75 5.71 9.34
CA VAL A 144 10.67 5.46 7.90
C VAL A 144 9.36 6.05 7.38
N VAL A 145 9.43 6.82 6.29
CA VAL A 145 8.26 7.41 5.65
C VAL A 145 8.14 6.85 4.24
N LEU A 146 7.05 6.12 3.98
CA LEU A 146 6.67 5.74 2.63
C LEU A 146 5.77 6.82 2.02
N LEU A 147 6.10 7.26 0.80
CA LEU A 147 5.28 8.18 0.02
C LEU A 147 4.94 7.55 -1.34
N THR A 148 3.66 7.47 -1.68
CA THR A 148 3.22 7.05 -3.02
C THR A 148 2.94 8.28 -3.88
N PHE A 149 3.46 8.30 -5.11
CA PHE A 149 3.17 9.39 -6.06
C PHE A 149 2.32 8.83 -7.21
N GLY A 150 1.05 9.25 -7.26
CA GLY A 150 0.05 8.77 -8.22
C GLY A 150 -0.93 9.87 -8.63
N THR A 151 -2.23 9.54 -8.61
CA THR A 151 -3.31 10.53 -8.76
C THR A 151 -3.17 11.63 -7.71
N GLY A 152 -2.97 11.24 -6.45
CA GLY A 152 -2.58 12.09 -5.32
C GLY A 152 -1.23 11.68 -4.73
N ILE A 153 -1.02 12.02 -3.46
CA ILE A 153 0.12 11.55 -2.66
C ILE A 153 -0.39 10.80 -1.44
N GLY A 154 -0.09 9.50 -1.34
CA GLY A 154 -0.34 8.73 -0.13
C GLY A 154 0.89 8.69 0.77
N SER A 155 0.69 8.50 2.08
CA SER A 155 1.80 8.38 3.02
C SER A 155 1.56 7.31 4.08
N ALA A 156 2.64 6.66 4.51
CA ALA A 156 2.68 5.85 5.71
C ALA A 156 3.93 6.20 6.52
N VAL A 157 3.77 6.36 7.83
CA VAL A 157 4.90 6.56 8.75
C VAL A 157 5.05 5.32 9.60
N ILE A 158 6.27 4.79 9.62
CA ILE A 158 6.64 3.62 10.41
C ILE A 158 7.74 4.05 11.37
N HIS A 159 7.58 3.74 12.65
CA HIS A 159 8.59 3.97 13.68
C HIS A 159 8.98 2.64 14.32
N ASN A 160 10.22 2.19 14.12
CA ASN A 160 10.73 0.90 14.63
C ASN A 160 9.82 -0.29 14.30
N GLY A 161 9.39 -0.38 13.05
CA GLY A 161 8.49 -1.44 12.56
C GLY A 161 7.01 -1.28 12.96
N VAL A 162 6.65 -0.21 13.66
CA VAL A 162 5.27 0.08 14.06
C VAL A 162 4.68 1.17 13.17
N LEU A 163 3.57 0.87 12.50
CA LEU A 163 2.82 1.83 11.71
C LEU A 163 2.17 2.90 12.62
N LEU A 164 2.34 4.16 12.27
CA LEU A 164 1.46 5.25 12.67
C LEU A 164 0.35 5.35 11.61
N PRO A 165 -0.87 4.87 11.91
CA PRO A 165 -1.90 4.73 10.88
C PRO A 165 -2.43 6.09 10.41
N ASN A 166 -2.94 6.10 9.17
CA ASN A 166 -3.67 7.21 8.57
C ASN A 166 -2.90 8.52 8.48
N THR A 167 -1.59 8.46 8.24
CA THR A 167 -0.84 9.68 7.90
C THR A 167 -1.24 10.20 6.53
N GLU A 168 -1.53 11.49 6.42
CA GLU A 168 -2.05 12.14 5.20
C GLU A 168 -1.13 13.29 4.75
N PHE A 169 0.16 13.01 4.54
CA PHE A 169 1.14 14.00 4.05
C PHE A 169 0.87 14.48 2.63
N GLY A 170 -0.02 13.85 1.87
CA GLY A 170 -0.52 14.42 0.62
C GLY A 170 -1.33 15.70 0.80
N HIS A 171 -1.94 15.89 1.97
CA HIS A 171 -2.85 17.01 2.26
C HIS A 171 -2.24 18.11 3.13
N ILE A 172 -0.96 18.00 3.52
CA ILE A 172 -0.29 19.10 4.23
C ILE A 172 -0.09 20.29 3.30
N GLU A 173 -0.14 21.49 3.85
CA GLU A 173 0.17 22.71 3.10
C GLU A 173 1.69 22.90 2.97
N VAL A 174 2.18 22.99 1.74
CA VAL A 174 3.58 23.26 1.43
C VAL A 174 3.66 24.50 0.55
N GLY A 175 4.04 25.64 1.15
CA GLY A 175 4.18 26.91 0.46
C GLY A 175 2.88 27.38 -0.21
N GLY A 176 1.77 27.40 0.56
CA GLY A 176 0.47 27.90 0.13
C GLY A 176 -0.33 26.96 -0.78
N MET A 177 0.06 25.68 -0.89
CA MET A 177 -0.62 24.68 -1.72
C MET A 177 -0.50 23.31 -1.06
N GLU A 178 -1.56 22.50 -1.10
CA GLU A 178 -1.48 21.10 -0.67
C GLU A 178 -0.39 20.33 -1.42
N ALA A 179 0.31 19.44 -0.71
CA ALA A 179 1.43 18.68 -1.24
C ALA A 179 1.07 17.88 -2.49
N GLU A 180 -0.11 17.25 -2.56
CA GLU A 180 -0.51 16.46 -3.73
C GLU A 180 -0.77 17.32 -4.96
N HIS A 181 -1.42 18.47 -4.81
CA HIS A 181 -1.65 19.42 -5.91
C HIS A 181 -0.34 20.02 -6.44
N ARG A 182 0.71 20.00 -5.63
CA ARG A 182 2.06 20.44 -5.98
C ARG A 182 2.89 19.33 -6.66
N ALA A 183 2.91 18.13 -6.08
CA ALA A 183 3.94 17.14 -6.37
C ALA A 183 3.44 15.73 -6.76
N ALA A 184 2.13 15.47 -6.83
CA ALA A 184 1.63 14.18 -7.33
C ALA A 184 2.13 13.90 -8.76
N SER A 185 2.23 12.63 -9.16
CA SER A 185 2.69 12.30 -10.52
C SER A 185 1.69 12.77 -11.59
N SER A 186 0.40 12.81 -11.26
CA SER A 186 -0.66 13.37 -12.10
C SER A 186 -0.43 14.86 -12.44
N VAL A 187 0.18 15.63 -11.53
CA VAL A 187 0.54 17.05 -11.74
C VAL A 187 1.65 17.16 -12.78
N LYS A 188 2.67 16.30 -12.68
CA LYS A 188 3.75 16.22 -13.68
C LYS A 188 3.19 15.92 -15.06
N GLU A 189 2.28 14.95 -15.16
CA GLU A 189 1.68 14.52 -16.43
C GLU A 189 0.79 15.62 -17.01
N ARG A 190 -0.10 16.20 -16.21
CA ARG A 190 -1.02 17.27 -16.63
C ARG A 190 -0.29 18.51 -17.15
N ASN A 191 0.85 18.84 -16.55
CA ASN A 191 1.65 20.01 -16.93
C ASN A 191 2.78 19.70 -17.92
N ASP A 192 2.89 18.45 -18.39
CA ASP A 192 3.97 17.97 -19.26
C ASP A 192 5.39 18.33 -18.76
N TRP A 193 5.62 18.17 -17.45
CA TRP A 193 6.90 18.51 -16.85
C TRP A 193 7.95 17.43 -17.05
N SER A 194 9.20 17.86 -17.26
CA SER A 194 10.37 16.99 -17.13
C SER A 194 10.56 16.51 -15.69
N TYR A 195 11.27 15.39 -15.50
CA TYR A 195 11.59 14.91 -14.15
C TYR A 195 12.33 15.97 -13.33
N LYS A 196 13.35 16.62 -13.91
CA LYS A 196 14.12 17.67 -13.25
C LYS A 196 13.26 18.83 -12.75
N ARG A 197 12.24 19.25 -13.52
CA ARG A 197 11.32 20.31 -13.07
C ARG A 197 10.42 19.80 -11.96
N TRP A 198 9.82 18.63 -12.12
CA TRP A 198 8.89 18.07 -11.13
C TRP A 198 9.57 17.73 -9.80
N THR A 199 10.81 17.25 -9.80
CA THR A 199 11.55 16.91 -8.56
C THR A 199 11.83 18.12 -7.69
N THR A 200 11.85 19.35 -8.24
CA THR A 200 11.88 20.57 -7.43
C THR A 200 10.64 20.73 -6.55
N GLU A 201 9.48 20.27 -7.02
CA GLU A 201 8.23 20.30 -6.25
C GLU A 201 8.17 19.15 -5.24
N VAL A 202 8.62 17.95 -5.63
CA VAL A 202 8.77 16.82 -4.71
C VAL A 202 9.73 17.16 -3.57
N THR A 203 10.88 17.76 -3.87
CA THR A 203 11.90 18.15 -2.87
C THR A 203 11.32 19.12 -1.83
N LYS A 204 10.46 20.08 -2.22
CA LYS A 204 9.78 20.97 -1.26
C LYS A 204 8.90 20.20 -0.29
N VAL A 205 8.16 19.21 -0.79
CA VAL A 205 7.30 18.35 0.04
C VAL A 205 8.15 17.51 0.99
N LEU A 206 9.23 16.88 0.50
CA LEU A 206 10.13 16.10 1.34
C LEU A 206 10.76 16.96 2.44
N ILE A 207 11.25 18.16 2.11
CA ILE A 207 11.83 19.09 3.09
C ILE A 207 10.79 19.51 4.15
N ALA A 208 9.53 19.74 3.76
CA ALA A 208 8.47 20.05 4.72
C ALA A 208 8.26 18.90 5.72
N ILE A 209 8.24 17.66 5.25
CA ILE A 209 8.14 16.46 6.09
C ILE A 209 9.40 16.29 6.94
N GLU A 210 10.59 16.48 6.37
CA GLU A 210 11.88 16.42 7.08
C GLU A 210 11.96 17.37 8.26
N ASN A 211 11.46 18.59 8.08
CA ASN A 211 11.46 19.60 9.13
C ASN A 211 10.45 19.30 10.22
N ALA A 212 9.39 18.56 9.91
CA ALA A 212 8.35 18.19 10.86
C ALA A 212 8.76 16.98 11.72
N ILE A 213 9.31 15.93 11.11
CA ILE A 213 9.47 14.63 11.80
C ILE A 213 10.85 13.98 11.69
N TRP A 214 11.81 14.61 10.99
CA TRP A 214 13.21 14.13 10.89
C TRP A 214 13.35 12.63 10.57
N PRO A 215 12.82 12.16 9.43
CA PRO A 215 12.85 10.74 9.10
C PRO A 215 14.27 10.26 8.76
N ASP A 216 14.52 8.99 9.06
CA ASP A 216 15.76 8.27 8.74
C ASP A 216 15.79 7.79 7.29
N LEU A 217 14.63 7.49 6.71
CA LEU A 217 14.49 7.02 5.33
C LEU A 217 13.17 7.46 4.70
N PHE A 218 13.23 7.90 3.44
CA PHE A 218 12.07 7.95 2.56
C PHE A 218 12.04 6.75 1.61
N ILE A 219 10.90 6.07 1.54
CA ILE A 219 10.60 5.06 0.53
C ILE A 219 9.60 5.65 -0.46
N VAL A 220 9.92 5.68 -1.74
CA VAL A 220 9.04 6.27 -2.76
C VAL A 220 8.38 5.19 -3.62
N GLY A 221 7.05 5.16 -3.58
CA GLY A 221 6.17 4.22 -4.27
C GLY A 221 5.31 4.88 -5.36
N GLY A 222 4.21 4.21 -5.69
CA GLY A 222 3.33 4.62 -6.80
C GLY A 222 3.87 4.23 -8.17
N GLY A 223 3.09 4.47 -9.23
CA GLY A 223 3.46 4.03 -10.58
C GLY A 223 4.75 4.66 -11.11
N ILE A 224 5.05 5.89 -10.70
CA ILE A 224 6.23 6.65 -11.12
C ILE A 224 7.55 6.12 -10.52
N SER A 225 7.50 5.34 -9.43
CA SER A 225 8.70 4.75 -8.82
C SER A 225 9.37 3.69 -9.72
N ARG A 226 8.65 3.16 -10.72
CA ARG A 226 9.23 2.29 -11.77
C ARG A 226 10.32 2.95 -12.60
N LYS A 227 10.39 4.29 -12.56
CA LYS A 227 11.40 5.11 -13.24
C LYS A 227 12.26 5.89 -12.23
N ALA A 228 12.38 5.39 -11.00
CA ALA A 228 13.10 6.06 -9.91
C ALA A 228 14.53 6.45 -10.27
N GLU A 229 15.21 5.65 -11.09
CA GLU A 229 16.55 5.95 -11.61
C GLU A 229 16.64 7.28 -12.38
N LYS A 230 15.50 7.79 -12.89
CA LYS A 230 15.42 9.04 -13.63
C LYS A 230 15.19 10.28 -12.76
N TRP A 231 14.76 10.11 -11.51
CA TRP A 231 14.28 11.24 -10.72
C TRP A 231 14.70 11.24 -9.25
N VAL A 232 14.89 10.08 -8.62
CA VAL A 232 15.42 10.00 -7.24
C VAL A 232 16.79 10.66 -7.13
N PRO A 233 17.75 10.48 -8.07
CA PRO A 233 19.04 11.18 -8.03
C PRO A 233 18.96 12.70 -8.21
N LEU A 234 17.79 13.25 -8.56
CA LEU A 234 17.56 14.69 -8.77
C LEU A 234 16.93 15.36 -7.54
N LEU A 235 16.70 14.63 -6.46
CA LEU A 235 16.18 15.16 -5.21
C LEU A 235 17.32 15.78 -4.40
N GLU A 236 17.03 16.90 -3.74
CA GLU A 236 18.02 17.69 -2.99
C GLU A 236 17.70 17.76 -1.49
N ASN A 237 16.81 16.89 -1.01
CA ASN A 237 16.45 16.78 0.40
C ASN A 237 17.57 16.08 1.22
N ARG A 238 17.53 16.18 2.55
CA ARG A 238 18.59 15.65 3.44
C ARG A 238 18.50 14.13 3.62
N THR A 239 17.31 13.64 3.91
CA THR A 239 17.04 12.24 4.25
C THR A 239 17.22 11.35 3.01
N PRO A 240 17.89 10.20 3.12
CA PRO A 240 18.01 9.25 2.02
C PRO A 240 16.66 8.87 1.41
N VAL A 241 16.62 8.70 0.08
CA VAL A 241 15.41 8.33 -0.65
C VAL A 241 15.69 7.08 -1.48
N VAL A 242 14.85 6.05 -1.33
CA VAL A 242 14.96 4.80 -2.08
C VAL A 242 13.61 4.42 -2.71
N PRO A 243 13.58 3.76 -3.89
CA PRO A 243 12.33 3.27 -4.45
C PRO A 243 11.79 2.07 -3.67
N ALA A 244 10.46 2.00 -3.57
CA ALA A 244 9.75 0.84 -3.04
C ALA A 244 10.12 -0.46 -3.80
N ALA A 245 10.44 -1.52 -3.06
CA ALA A 245 10.91 -2.79 -3.62
C ALA A 245 9.77 -3.63 -4.20
N LEU A 246 8.61 -3.65 -3.54
CA LEU A 246 7.41 -4.41 -3.95
C LEU A 246 6.64 -3.67 -5.05
N ARG A 247 6.92 -2.38 -5.28
CA ARG A 247 6.32 -1.59 -6.37
C ARG A 247 4.79 -1.69 -6.37
N ASN A 248 4.21 -2.25 -7.43
CA ASN A 248 2.75 -2.32 -7.62
C ASN A 248 2.07 -3.45 -6.84
N THR A 249 2.81 -4.31 -6.12
CA THR A 249 2.23 -5.35 -5.27
C THR A 249 2.17 -4.94 -3.80
N ALA A 250 2.78 -3.82 -3.41
CA ALA A 250 2.86 -3.39 -2.01
C ALA A 250 1.48 -3.28 -1.35
N GLY A 251 0.49 -2.66 -2.02
CA GLY A 251 -0.88 -2.56 -1.50
C GLY A 251 -1.56 -3.91 -1.30
N ILE A 252 -1.43 -4.84 -2.25
CA ILE A 252 -1.99 -6.20 -2.14
C ILE A 252 -1.32 -6.96 -0.97
N VAL A 253 0.00 -6.90 -0.87
CA VAL A 253 0.77 -7.59 0.17
C VAL A 253 0.43 -7.04 1.55
N GLY A 254 0.38 -5.72 1.71
CA GLY A 254 0.01 -5.08 2.96
C GLY A 254 -1.41 -5.38 3.38
N ALA A 255 -2.36 -5.34 2.44
CA ALA A 255 -3.73 -5.74 2.71
C ALA A 255 -3.81 -7.20 3.18
N ALA A 256 -3.11 -8.11 2.51
CA ALA A 256 -3.06 -9.51 2.94
C ALA A 256 -2.45 -9.68 4.35
N MET A 257 -1.44 -8.89 4.72
CA MET A 257 -0.90 -8.87 6.08
C MET A 257 -1.96 -8.41 7.11
N ALA A 258 -2.70 -7.35 6.79
CA ALA A 258 -3.74 -6.80 7.66
C ALA A 258 -4.94 -7.73 7.86
N ALA A 259 -5.13 -8.73 6.99
CA ALA A 259 -6.14 -9.77 7.17
C ALA A 259 -5.87 -10.67 8.38
N GLU A 260 -4.59 -10.86 8.71
CA GLU A 260 -4.12 -11.80 9.75
C GLU A 260 -3.73 -11.10 11.06
N PHE A 261 -3.28 -9.85 10.97
CA PHE A 261 -2.84 -9.05 12.11
C PHE A 261 -3.64 -7.77 12.17
N ASP A 262 -4.12 -7.42 13.36
CA ASP A 262 -4.72 -6.10 13.57
C ASP A 262 -3.60 -5.04 13.58
N VAL A 263 -3.27 -4.55 12.38
CA VAL A 263 -2.27 -3.50 12.15
C VAL A 263 -2.81 -2.10 12.46
N THR A 264 -4.13 -1.98 12.69
CA THR A 264 -4.81 -0.73 13.05
C THR A 264 -4.95 -0.55 14.56
N ALA A 265 -4.98 -1.65 15.32
CA ALA A 265 -4.89 -1.61 16.76
C ALA A 265 -3.47 -1.24 17.18
N THR A 266 -3.35 -0.13 17.90
CA THR A 266 -2.14 0.24 18.66
C THR A 266 -1.90 -0.77 19.77
N THR A 267 -1.52 -2.00 19.42
CA THR A 267 -1.21 -3.02 20.41
C THR A 267 0.28 -2.97 20.66
N ALA A 268 0.66 -2.41 21.81
CA ALA A 268 2.02 -2.43 22.33
C ALA A 268 2.49 -3.89 22.45
N ALA A 269 3.19 -4.40 21.45
CA ALA A 269 3.86 -5.68 21.55
C ALA A 269 5.14 -5.47 22.37
N SER A 270 5.10 -5.91 23.63
CA SER A 270 6.30 -6.16 24.42
C SER A 270 7.21 -7.10 23.62
N ARG A 271 8.38 -6.64 23.20
CA ARG A 271 9.45 -7.57 22.85
C ARG A 271 10.00 -8.11 24.16
N SER A 272 9.80 -9.40 24.35
CA SER A 272 10.46 -10.17 25.40
C SER A 272 11.93 -10.36 25.01
N MET A 273 12.81 -9.93 25.94
CA MET A 273 14.27 -10.11 26.06
C MET A 273 15.16 -9.75 24.87
#